data_AF-A0A1L5PP87-F1
#
_entry.id   AF-A0A1L5PP87-F1
#
_cell.length_a   1.000
_cell.length_b   1.000
_cell.length_c   1.000
_cell.angle_alpha   90.00
_cell.angle_beta   90.00
_cell.angle_gamma   90.00
#
_symmetry.space_group_name_H-M   'P 1'
#
loop_
_entity.id
_entity.type
_entity.pdbx_description
1 polymer ?
#
loop_
_entity_poly.entity_id
_entity_poly.type
_entity_poly.pdbx_seq_one_letter_code
_entity_poly.pdbx_strand_id
1 'polypeptide(L)'
;MRKLAVVMAVLALAGCENEVEGVHKQVAEHLHNPKTAKFGNVRIDTQGTICGQVRGKDDAGQYEAYRSYVAIKRDGQYEIIVDDSGNNLRIREMCGGAELQRRAEALAGQPAPQGWDVEVIQGANMGALSDMTARLIEKGIPSSVEYRDGKPVVLMGPFPSREEAEARKAEVMAKLGTDSVVIQHGAAR
;
A
#
# COMPACT_ATOMS: atom_id res chain seq x y z
N MET A 1 -35.33 47.91 20.31
CA MET A 1 -34.24 47.46 19.43
C MET A 1 -33.98 45.98 19.67
N ARG A 2 -34.33 45.09 18.73
CA ARG A 2 -33.81 43.72 18.70
C ARG A 2 -33.43 43.41 17.26
N LYS A 3 -32.16 43.63 16.94
CA LYS A 3 -31.59 43.33 15.63
C LYS A 3 -31.41 41.80 15.56
N LEU A 4 -32.14 41.16 14.65
CA LEU A 4 -31.95 39.76 14.28
C LEU A 4 -30.60 39.65 13.56
N ALA A 5 -29.64 38.96 14.18
CA ALA A 5 -28.39 38.60 13.53
C ALA A 5 -28.65 37.37 12.66
N VAL A 6 -28.68 37.58 11.34
CA VAL A 6 -28.66 36.49 10.35
C VAL A 6 -27.23 35.99 10.27
N VAL A 7 -26.97 34.81 10.81
CA VAL A 7 -25.70 34.10 10.61
C VAL A 7 -25.75 33.47 9.23
N MET A 8 -25.05 34.07 8.27
CA MET A 8 -24.79 33.41 6.98
C MET A 8 -23.86 32.22 7.24
N ALA A 9 -24.39 31.02 7.10
CA ALA A 9 -23.60 29.81 7.01
C ALA A 9 -22.84 29.84 5.67
N VAL A 10 -21.54 30.10 5.74
CA VAL A 10 -20.64 29.87 4.62
C VAL A 10 -20.52 28.36 4.47
N LEU A 11 -21.16 27.80 3.44
CA LEU A 11 -20.89 26.44 2.98
C LEU A 11 -19.43 26.37 2.55
N ALA A 12 -18.58 25.86 3.44
CA ALA A 12 -17.23 25.47 3.08
C ALA A 12 -17.36 24.34 2.04
N LEU A 13 -16.95 24.63 0.81
CA LEU A 13 -16.68 23.59 -0.18
C LEU A 13 -15.55 22.73 0.41
N ALA A 14 -15.91 21.59 1.00
CA ALA A 14 -14.95 20.58 1.42
C ALA A 14 -14.30 19.99 0.17
N GLY A 15 -13.24 20.66 -0.31
CA GLY A 15 -12.38 20.13 -1.35
C GLY A 15 -11.65 18.89 -0.81
N CYS A 16 -11.57 17.85 -1.62
CA CYS A 16 -10.87 16.60 -1.28
C CYS A 16 -9.42 16.84 -0.82
N GLU A 17 -8.77 17.91 -1.29
CA GLU A 17 -7.41 18.27 -0.90
C GLU A 17 -7.26 18.51 0.62
N ASN A 18 -8.23 19.18 1.25
CA ASN A 18 -8.21 19.43 2.69
C ASN A 18 -8.40 18.16 3.51
N GLU A 19 -9.20 17.21 3.02
CA GLU A 19 -9.41 15.92 3.70
C GLU A 19 -8.14 15.06 3.66
N VAL A 20 -7.48 14.97 2.51
CA VAL A 20 -6.23 14.21 2.32
C VAL A 20 -5.12 14.77 3.21
N GLU A 21 -4.96 16.09 3.28
CA GLU A 21 -3.96 16.71 4.17
C GLU A 21 -4.25 16.39 5.64
N GLY A 22 -5.51 16.44 6.06
CA GLY A 22 -5.94 16.06 7.41
C GLY A 22 -5.65 14.59 7.75
N VAL A 23 -5.84 13.69 6.78
CA VAL A 23 -5.48 12.27 6.91
C VAL A 23 -3.97 12.10 6.97
N HIS A 24 -3.20 12.76 6.10
CA HIS A 24 -1.75 12.68 6.12
C HIS A 24 -1.15 13.12 7.45
N LYS A 25 -1.69 14.17 8.08
CA LYS A 25 -1.27 14.57 9.44
C LYS A 25 -1.49 13.44 10.44
N GLN A 26 -2.67 12.83 10.46
CA GLN A 26 -2.97 11.72 11.38
C GLN A 26 -2.12 10.46 11.11
N VAL A 27 -1.89 10.11 9.84
CA VAL A 27 -1.02 8.99 9.47
C VAL A 27 0.43 9.27 9.87
N ALA A 28 0.92 10.50 9.69
CA ALA A 28 2.28 10.88 10.03
C ALA A 28 2.61 10.71 11.52
N GLU A 29 1.62 10.85 12.41
CA GLU A 29 1.80 10.62 13.86
C GLU A 29 2.19 9.16 14.21
N HIS A 30 2.05 8.21 13.27
CA HIS A 30 2.50 6.83 13.43
C HIS A 30 3.97 6.62 13.05
N LEU A 31 4.66 7.67 12.56
CA LEU A 31 6.07 7.63 12.22
C LEU A 31 6.93 8.02 13.42
N HIS A 32 8.16 7.54 13.44
CA HIS A 32 9.15 7.96 14.44
C HIS A 32 9.38 9.48 14.42
N ASN A 33 9.43 10.08 13.23
CA ASN A 33 9.48 11.52 13.04
C ASN A 33 8.38 12.02 12.08
N PRO A 34 7.20 12.42 12.61
CA PRO A 34 6.04 12.83 11.81
C PRO A 34 6.34 13.95 10.81
N LYS A 35 7.25 14.88 11.14
CA LYS A 35 7.58 16.04 10.29
C LYS A 35 8.34 15.67 9.02
N THR A 36 8.84 14.45 8.94
CA THR A 36 9.62 13.95 7.79
C THR A 36 8.81 13.05 6.87
N ALA A 37 7.51 12.91 7.14
CA ALA A 37 6.60 12.05 6.41
C ALA A 37 6.65 12.29 4.91
N LYS A 38 6.81 11.21 4.15
CA LYS A 38 6.65 11.18 2.70
C LYS A 38 5.58 10.18 2.35
N PHE A 39 4.58 10.67 1.64
CA PHE A 39 3.46 9.88 1.13
C PHE A 39 3.71 9.48 -0.31
N GLY A 40 3.31 8.27 -0.68
CA GLY A 40 3.49 7.68 -2.00
C GLY A 40 2.30 6.82 -2.39
N ASN A 41 2.10 6.67 -3.70
CA ASN A 41 1.02 5.91 -4.34
C ASN A 41 -0.36 6.12 -3.68
N VAL A 42 -0.68 7.35 -3.30
CA VAL A 42 -1.94 7.71 -2.65
C VAL A 42 -3.10 7.65 -3.64
N ARG A 43 -4.19 6.99 -3.26
CA ARG A 43 -5.42 6.86 -4.04
C ARG A 43 -6.63 7.00 -3.14
N ILE A 44 -7.69 7.57 -3.71
CA ILE A 44 -8.98 7.76 -3.05
C ILE A 44 -10.01 7.02 -3.87
N ASP A 45 -10.81 6.18 -3.23
CA ASP A 45 -11.91 5.49 -3.88
C ASP A 45 -13.20 6.35 -3.91
N THR A 46 -14.26 5.81 -4.51
CA THR A 46 -15.55 6.51 -4.60
C THR A 46 -16.27 6.68 -3.25
N GLN A 47 -15.87 5.94 -2.22
CA GLN A 47 -16.41 6.02 -0.86
C GLN A 47 -15.59 6.99 0.03
N GLY A 48 -14.51 7.55 -0.51
CA GLY A 48 -13.59 8.42 0.22
C GLY A 48 -12.55 7.65 1.02
N THR A 49 -12.41 6.33 0.86
CA THR A 49 -11.33 5.56 1.49
C THR A 49 -10.01 5.96 0.84
N ILE A 50 -9.00 6.28 1.65
CA ILE A 50 -7.68 6.69 1.18
C ILE A 50 -6.69 5.56 1.43
N CYS A 51 -6.10 5.04 0.37
CA CYS A 51 -5.04 4.04 0.42
C CYS A 51 -3.72 4.69 0.00
N GLY A 52 -2.61 4.28 0.61
CA GLY A 52 -1.30 4.78 0.18
C GLY A 52 -0.17 4.15 0.98
N GLN A 53 1.03 4.68 0.77
CA GLN A 53 2.20 4.35 1.57
C GLN A 53 2.81 5.60 2.19
N VAL A 54 3.37 5.42 3.38
CA VAL A 54 4.03 6.47 4.15
C VAL A 54 5.40 5.99 4.60
N ARG A 55 6.37 6.89 4.65
CA ARG A 55 7.64 6.66 5.37
C ARG A 55 8.12 7.92 6.07
N GLY A 56 8.89 7.73 7.13
CA GLY A 56 9.54 8.80 7.89
C GLY A 56 11.05 8.58 7.97
N LYS A 57 11.72 9.53 8.61
CA LYS A 57 13.10 9.36 9.04
C LYS A 57 13.17 8.87 10.48
N ASP A 58 14.15 8.04 10.76
CA ASP A 58 14.54 7.66 12.11
C ASP A 58 15.36 8.77 12.83
N ASP A 59 15.80 8.50 14.05
CA ASP A 59 16.67 9.40 14.84
C ASP A 59 18.03 9.67 14.18
N ALA A 60 18.51 8.75 13.32
CA ALA A 60 19.73 8.94 12.54
C ALA A 60 19.51 9.78 11.28
N GLY A 61 18.29 10.22 11.02
CA GLY A 61 17.92 11.01 9.84
C GLY A 61 17.84 10.20 8.54
N GLN A 62 17.87 8.87 8.63
CA GLN A 62 17.74 7.94 7.52
C GLN A 62 16.27 7.63 7.29
N TYR A 63 15.87 7.50 6.03
CA TYR A 63 14.50 7.09 5.73
C TYR A 63 14.31 5.61 6.02
N GLU A 64 13.29 5.31 6.80
CA GLU A 64 12.77 3.97 6.99
C GLU A 64 12.08 3.47 5.71
N ALA A 65 11.81 2.17 5.64
CA ALA A 65 11.00 1.61 4.58
C ALA A 65 9.59 2.23 4.55
N TYR A 66 8.95 2.21 3.38
CA TYR A 66 7.53 2.53 3.30
C TYR A 66 6.70 1.53 4.10
N ARG A 67 5.61 2.01 4.67
CA ARG A 67 4.53 1.23 5.26
C ARG A 67 3.23 1.58 4.57
N SER A 68 2.38 0.59 4.35
CA SER A 68 1.07 0.81 3.76
C SER A 68 0.10 1.35 4.81
N TYR A 69 -0.84 2.21 4.39
CA TYR A 69 -1.90 2.68 5.27
C TYR A 69 -3.23 2.71 4.54
N VAL A 70 -4.31 2.67 5.33
CA VAL A 70 -5.66 3.00 4.89
C VAL A 70 -6.29 3.98 5.85
N ALA A 71 -7.02 4.95 5.30
CA ALA A 71 -7.92 5.83 6.03
C ALA A 71 -9.35 5.57 5.57
N ILE A 72 -10.19 5.03 6.46
CA ILE A 72 -11.56 4.61 6.15
C ILE A 72 -12.52 5.70 6.63
N LYS A 73 -13.30 6.27 5.71
CA LYS A 73 -14.26 7.34 6.04
C LYS A 73 -15.47 6.76 6.78
N ARG A 74 -15.77 7.30 7.97
CA ARG A 74 -16.91 6.94 8.84
C ARG A 74 -17.53 8.22 9.40
N ASP A 75 -18.77 8.52 9.03
CA ASP A 75 -19.53 9.67 9.56
C ASP A 75 -18.77 11.01 9.51
N GLY A 76 -17.98 11.22 8.44
CA GLY A 76 -17.16 12.43 8.26
C GLY A 76 -15.82 12.44 9.00
N GLN A 77 -15.49 11.37 9.73
CA GLN A 77 -14.19 11.12 10.34
C GLN A 77 -13.44 9.99 9.62
N TYR A 78 -12.15 9.82 9.93
CA TYR A 78 -11.32 8.78 9.34
C TYR A 78 -10.78 7.85 10.42
N GLU A 79 -11.01 6.54 10.23
CA GLU A 79 -10.31 5.48 10.96
C GLU A 79 -8.99 5.21 10.23
N ILE A 80 -7.86 5.38 10.91
CA ILE A 80 -6.52 5.22 10.33
C ILE A 80 -5.92 3.87 10.75
N ILE A 81 -5.42 3.13 9.77
CA ILE A 81 -4.65 1.90 9.99
C ILE A 81 -3.34 2.00 9.23
N VAL A 82 -2.22 1.78 9.89
CA VAL A 82 -0.87 1.70 9.30
C VAL A 82 -0.35 0.26 9.46
N ASP A 83 0.25 -0.28 8.41
CA ASP A 83 0.75 -1.66 8.39
C ASP A 83 2.15 -1.74 8.99
N ASP A 84 2.23 -2.20 10.24
CA ASP A 84 3.51 -2.51 10.90
C ASP A 84 4.01 -3.93 10.60
N SER A 85 3.17 -4.78 10.01
CA SER A 85 3.45 -6.21 9.76
C SER A 85 3.87 -6.53 8.32
N GLY A 86 3.56 -5.64 7.37
CA GLY A 86 3.69 -5.86 5.93
C GLY A 86 2.66 -6.82 5.32
N ASN A 87 1.70 -7.31 6.10
CA ASN A 87 0.67 -8.28 5.70
C ASN A 87 -0.71 -7.95 6.29
N ASN A 88 -0.99 -6.69 6.66
CA ASN A 88 -2.25 -6.36 7.34
C ASN A 88 -3.48 -6.63 6.45
N LEU A 89 -4.22 -7.70 6.74
CA LEU A 89 -5.37 -8.13 5.94
C LEU A 89 -6.46 -7.06 5.81
N ARG A 90 -6.68 -6.24 6.84
CA ARG A 90 -7.69 -5.18 6.78
C ARG A 90 -7.32 -4.12 5.73
N ILE A 91 -6.04 -3.76 5.65
CA ILE A 91 -5.54 -2.89 4.56
C ILE A 91 -5.72 -3.59 3.22
N ARG A 92 -5.46 -4.90 3.11
CA ARG A 92 -5.65 -5.66 1.86
C ARG A 92 -7.11 -5.73 1.40
N GLU A 93 -8.05 -5.81 2.33
CA GLU A 93 -9.49 -5.80 2.02
C GLU A 93 -9.93 -4.47 1.43
N MET A 94 -9.42 -3.37 1.98
CA MET A 94 -9.80 -2.01 1.57
C MET A 94 -9.03 -1.52 0.35
N CYS A 95 -7.73 -1.87 0.24
CA CYS A 95 -6.82 -1.32 -0.77
C CYS A 95 -6.43 -2.31 -1.88
N GLY A 96 -6.86 -3.57 -1.78
CA GLY A 96 -6.62 -4.63 -2.75
C GLY A 96 -5.63 -5.70 -2.27
N GLY A 97 -5.73 -6.88 -2.88
CA GLY A 97 -4.84 -8.01 -2.62
C GLY A 97 -5.28 -8.96 -1.50
N ALA A 98 -6.47 -8.81 -0.89
CA ALA A 98 -6.90 -9.68 0.21
C ALA A 98 -6.97 -11.17 -0.17
N GLU A 99 -7.54 -11.50 -1.34
CA GLU A 99 -7.60 -12.88 -1.81
C GLU A 99 -6.20 -13.46 -2.01
N LEU A 100 -5.33 -12.70 -2.68
CA LEU A 100 -3.96 -13.10 -2.95
C LEU A 100 -3.16 -13.30 -1.64
N GLN A 101 -3.34 -12.42 -0.66
CA GLN A 101 -2.74 -12.55 0.67
C GLN A 101 -3.23 -13.82 1.38
N ARG A 102 -4.55 -14.06 1.41
CA ARG A 102 -5.12 -15.28 2.00
C ARG A 102 -4.63 -16.54 1.30
N ARG A 103 -4.49 -16.51 -0.03
CA ARG A 103 -3.94 -17.62 -0.82
C ARG A 103 -2.48 -17.89 -0.46
N ALA A 104 -1.66 -16.85 -0.36
CA ALA A 104 -0.27 -16.96 0.07
C ALA A 104 -0.15 -17.55 1.48
N GLU A 105 -0.97 -17.09 2.43
CA GLU A 105 -1.01 -17.62 3.79
C GLU A 105 -1.42 -19.10 3.83
N ALA A 106 -2.42 -19.50 3.04
CA ALA A 106 -2.85 -20.90 2.95
C ALA A 106 -1.77 -21.83 2.37
N LEU A 107 -0.89 -21.30 1.51
CA LEU A 107 0.21 -22.05 0.88
C LEU A 107 1.52 -21.96 1.68
N ALA A 108 1.64 -21.04 2.62
CA ALA A 108 2.89 -20.68 3.30
C ALA A 108 3.62 -21.86 3.98
N GLY A 109 2.88 -22.87 4.45
CA GLY A 109 3.42 -24.07 5.12
C GLY A 109 3.52 -25.31 4.23
N GLN A 110 3.12 -25.22 2.96
CA GLN A 110 3.16 -26.36 2.03
C GLN A 110 4.53 -26.45 1.35
N PRO A 111 4.96 -27.64 0.87
CA PRO A 111 6.17 -27.77 0.07
C PRO A 111 6.11 -26.90 -1.19
N ALA A 112 7.19 -26.18 -1.48
CA ALA A 112 7.31 -25.29 -2.64
C ALA A 112 8.48 -25.74 -3.56
N PRO A 113 8.38 -26.90 -4.24
CA PRO A 113 9.50 -27.47 -4.99
C PRO A 113 9.93 -26.62 -6.19
N GLN A 114 9.04 -25.73 -6.68
CA GLN A 114 9.32 -24.81 -7.78
C GLN A 114 9.81 -23.44 -7.30
N GLY A 115 9.96 -23.25 -5.98
CA GLY A 115 10.38 -22.00 -5.37
C GLY A 115 9.24 -21.04 -5.04
N TRP A 116 9.58 -19.77 -4.85
CA TRP A 116 8.72 -18.71 -4.36
C TRP A 116 8.78 -17.48 -5.27
N ASP A 117 7.65 -16.85 -5.51
CA ASP A 117 7.58 -15.55 -6.17
C ASP A 117 7.26 -14.45 -5.16
N VAL A 118 7.71 -13.25 -5.48
CA VAL A 118 7.11 -12.01 -4.97
C VAL A 118 6.14 -11.50 -6.03
N GLU A 119 4.85 -11.52 -5.73
CA GLU A 119 3.81 -11.03 -6.63
C GLU A 119 3.35 -9.64 -6.22
N VAL A 120 3.41 -8.67 -7.14
CA VAL A 120 2.90 -7.32 -6.88
C VAL A 120 1.37 -7.38 -6.72
N ILE A 121 0.88 -6.76 -5.64
CA ILE A 121 -0.55 -6.68 -5.38
C ILE A 121 -1.19 -5.76 -6.42
N GLN A 122 -2.20 -6.30 -7.10
CA GLN A 122 -3.06 -5.53 -7.98
C GLN A 122 -4.11 -4.83 -7.14
N GLY A 123 -4.09 -3.50 -7.18
CA GLY A 123 -4.97 -2.65 -6.40
C GLY A 123 -4.78 -1.20 -6.78
N ALA A 124 -5.49 -0.32 -6.07
CA ALA A 124 -5.48 1.11 -6.36
C ALA A 124 -4.05 1.68 -6.44
N ASN A 125 -3.16 1.21 -5.56
CA ASN A 125 -1.83 1.77 -5.38
C ASN A 125 -0.78 1.28 -6.40
N MET A 126 -1.08 0.26 -7.22
CA MET A 126 -0.11 -0.32 -8.17
C MET A 126 0.14 0.61 -9.38
N GLY A 127 -0.87 1.39 -9.79
CA GLY A 127 -0.80 2.19 -11.01
C GLY A 127 -1.00 1.34 -12.28
N ALA A 128 -0.55 1.85 -13.43
CA ALA A 128 -0.58 1.07 -14.67
C ALA A 128 0.51 0.00 -14.66
N LEU A 129 0.25 -1.14 -15.33
CA LEU A 129 1.21 -2.24 -15.43
C LEU A 129 2.55 -1.77 -16.02
N SER A 130 2.51 -0.95 -17.08
CA SER A 130 3.70 -0.36 -17.71
C SER A 130 4.52 0.44 -16.71
N ASP A 131 3.88 1.33 -15.95
CA ASP A 131 4.55 2.20 -14.99
C ASP A 131 5.16 1.39 -13.86
N MET A 132 4.46 0.35 -13.39
CA MET A 132 4.98 -0.54 -12.37
C MET A 132 6.24 -1.27 -12.85
N THR A 133 6.21 -1.83 -14.06
CA THR A 133 7.39 -2.51 -14.63
C THR A 133 8.55 -1.54 -14.86
N ALA A 134 8.27 -0.31 -15.33
CA ALA A 134 9.30 0.73 -15.51
C ALA A 134 9.97 1.10 -14.18
N ARG A 135 9.19 1.32 -13.12
CA ARG A 135 9.71 1.63 -11.77
C ARG A 135 10.57 0.51 -11.20
N LEU A 136 10.23 -0.76 -11.45
CA LEU A 136 11.04 -1.90 -11.04
C LEU A 136 12.39 -1.92 -11.79
N ILE A 137 12.37 -1.69 -13.11
CA ILE A 137 13.57 -1.58 -13.94
C ILE A 137 14.46 -0.43 -13.47
N GLU A 138 13.89 0.76 -13.23
CA GLU A 138 14.62 1.93 -12.72
C GLU A 138 15.32 1.68 -11.38
N LYS A 139 14.80 0.76 -10.57
CA LYS A 139 15.39 0.37 -9.29
C LYS A 139 16.29 -0.86 -9.36
N GLY A 140 16.52 -1.37 -10.57
CA GLY A 140 17.32 -2.57 -10.80
C GLY A 140 16.71 -3.80 -10.14
N ILE A 141 15.38 -3.90 -10.13
CA ILE A 141 14.63 -5.04 -9.57
C ILE A 141 14.14 -5.90 -10.75
N PRO A 142 14.82 -7.02 -11.07
CA PRO A 142 14.37 -7.93 -12.09
C PRO A 142 12.96 -8.42 -11.80
N SER A 143 12.09 -8.32 -12.79
CA SER A 143 10.70 -8.78 -12.74
C SER A 143 10.28 -9.34 -14.10
N SER A 144 9.27 -10.20 -14.06
CA SER A 144 8.57 -10.72 -15.24
C SER A 144 7.10 -10.35 -15.19
N VAL A 145 6.45 -10.38 -16.36
CA VAL A 145 5.00 -10.32 -16.45
C VAL A 145 4.51 -11.68 -16.95
N GLU A 146 3.62 -12.29 -16.19
CA GLU A 146 2.97 -13.56 -16.55
C GLU A 146 1.46 -13.40 -16.57
N TYR A 147 0.75 -14.31 -17.24
CA TYR A 147 -0.70 -14.36 -17.19
C TYR A 147 -1.15 -15.47 -16.24
N ARG A 148 -1.80 -15.08 -15.14
CA ARG A 148 -2.46 -16.01 -14.20
C ARG A 148 -3.96 -15.77 -14.28
N ASP A 149 -4.72 -16.81 -14.62
CA ASP A 149 -6.18 -16.75 -14.82
C ASP A 149 -6.63 -15.62 -15.77
N GLY A 150 -5.88 -15.46 -16.87
CA GLY A 150 -6.13 -14.45 -17.89
C GLY A 150 -5.79 -13.01 -17.48
N LYS A 151 -5.23 -12.79 -16.28
CA LYS A 151 -4.81 -11.47 -15.79
C LYS A 151 -3.29 -11.35 -15.78
N PRO A 152 -2.70 -10.26 -16.32
CA PRO A 152 -1.27 -10.06 -16.27
C PRO A 152 -0.84 -9.75 -14.84
N VAL A 153 0.12 -10.48 -14.27
CA VAL A 153 0.69 -10.29 -12.94
C VAL A 153 2.17 -9.93 -13.05
N VAL A 154 2.68 -9.13 -12.11
CA VAL A 154 4.11 -8.80 -12.04
C VAL A 154 4.74 -9.67 -10.97
N LEU A 155 5.76 -10.43 -11.35
CA LEU A 155 6.44 -11.38 -10.48
C LEU A 155 7.93 -11.03 -10.37
N MET A 156 8.50 -11.34 -9.22
CA MET A 156 9.94 -11.39 -9.02
C MET A 156 10.25 -12.77 -8.46
N GLY A 157 11.07 -13.56 -9.16
CA GLY A 157 11.30 -14.95 -8.84
C GLY A 157 11.40 -15.83 -10.09
N PRO A 158 11.42 -17.15 -9.94
CA PRO A 158 11.32 -17.86 -8.66
C PRO A 158 12.59 -17.74 -7.81
N PHE A 159 12.40 -17.60 -6.50
CA PHE A 159 13.43 -17.69 -5.47
C PHE A 159 13.48 -19.12 -4.90
N PRO A 160 14.68 -19.65 -4.61
CA PRO A 160 14.83 -21.01 -4.07
C PRO A 160 14.33 -21.14 -2.62
N SER A 161 14.26 -20.03 -1.88
CA SER A 161 13.81 -20.00 -0.49
C SER A 161 12.78 -18.90 -0.26
N ARG A 162 11.91 -19.12 0.74
CA ARG A 162 10.93 -18.10 1.15
C ARG A 162 11.61 -16.87 1.73
N GLU A 163 12.71 -17.06 2.44
CA GLU A 163 13.49 -15.97 3.05
C GLU A 163 14.02 -15.00 1.99
N GLU A 164 14.56 -15.51 0.88
CA GLU A 164 15.00 -14.66 -0.24
C GLU A 164 13.84 -13.89 -0.89
N ALA A 165 12.67 -14.52 -1.02
CA ALA A 165 11.48 -13.84 -1.51
C ALA A 165 10.99 -12.77 -0.53
N GLU A 166 11.00 -13.01 0.78
CA GLU A 166 10.64 -12.00 1.80
C GLU A 166 11.65 -10.83 1.80
N ALA A 167 12.95 -11.11 1.61
CA ALA A 167 13.96 -10.07 1.45
C ALA A 167 13.69 -9.22 0.19
N ARG A 168 13.32 -9.85 -0.94
CA ARG A 168 12.94 -9.13 -2.15
C ARG A 168 11.66 -8.31 -1.94
N LYS A 169 10.64 -8.85 -1.25
CA LYS A 169 9.42 -8.11 -0.90
C LYS A 169 9.76 -6.86 -0.05
N ALA A 170 10.62 -7.01 0.95
CA ALA A 170 11.07 -5.89 1.77
C ALA A 170 11.82 -4.83 0.96
N GLU A 171 12.69 -5.25 0.02
CA GLU A 171 13.41 -4.36 -0.88
C GLU A 171 12.46 -3.55 -1.78
N VAL A 172 11.44 -4.20 -2.35
CA VAL A 172 10.42 -3.57 -3.19
C VAL A 172 9.65 -2.51 -2.39
N MET A 173 9.21 -2.85 -1.18
CA MET A 173 8.54 -1.91 -0.29
C MET A 173 9.46 -0.72 0.06
N ALA A 174 10.71 -0.98 0.46
CA ALA A 174 11.65 0.09 0.84
C ALA A 174 11.96 1.06 -0.31
N LYS A 175 12.15 0.54 -1.53
CA LYS A 175 12.55 1.33 -2.69
C LYS A 175 11.38 2.03 -3.40
N LEU A 176 10.20 1.42 -3.41
CA LEU A 176 9.08 1.85 -4.25
C LEU A 176 7.78 2.11 -3.48
N GLY A 177 7.65 1.67 -2.23
CA GLY A 177 6.36 1.67 -1.54
C GLY A 177 5.33 0.82 -2.29
N THR A 178 5.77 -0.27 -2.91
CA THR A 178 4.89 -1.15 -3.69
C THR A 178 4.48 -2.34 -2.84
N ASP A 179 3.18 -2.54 -2.73
CA ASP A 179 2.60 -3.67 -2.05
C ASP A 179 2.80 -4.96 -2.85
N SER A 180 3.28 -6.00 -2.18
CA SER A 180 3.49 -7.32 -2.78
C SER A 180 3.34 -8.43 -1.74
N VAL A 181 3.15 -9.66 -2.22
CA VAL A 181 3.05 -10.86 -1.39
C VAL A 181 4.15 -11.84 -1.77
N VAL A 182 4.60 -12.65 -0.80
CA VAL A 182 5.40 -13.85 -1.09
C VAL A 182 4.46 -15.04 -1.25
N ILE A 183 4.51 -15.71 -2.40
CA ILE A 183 3.63 -16.84 -2.73
C ILE A 183 4.45 -17.94 -3.40
N GLN A 184 4.00 -19.19 -3.34
CA GLN A 184 4.67 -20.28 -4.05
C GLN A 184 4.65 -20.02 -5.57
N HIS A 185 5.76 -20.37 -6.23
CA HIS A 185 5.86 -20.25 -7.68
C HIS A 185 4.81 -21.13 -8.37
N GLY A 186 4.15 -20.57 -9.39
CA GLY A 186 3.09 -21.26 -10.13
C GLY A 186 1.76 -21.41 -9.37
N ALA A 187 1.60 -20.77 -8.20
CA ALA A 187 0.33 -20.79 -7.49
C ALA A 187 -0.81 -20.17 -8.33
N ALA A 188 -1.91 -20.91 -8.47
CA ALA A 188 -3.16 -20.38 -9.02
C ALA A 188 -3.79 -19.35 -8.06
N ARG A 189 -4.45 -18.34 -8.64
CA ARG A 189 -5.18 -17.30 -7.89
C ARG A 189 -6.57 -17.76 -7.47
#